data_AF-A0A2E9U4L4-F1
#
_entry.id   AF-A0A2E9U4L4-F1
#
_cell.length_a   1.000
_cell.length_b   1.000
_cell.length_c   1.000
_cell.angle_alpha   90.00
_cell.angle_beta   90.00
_cell.angle_gamma   90.00
#
_symmetry.space_group_name_H-M   'P 1'
#
loop_
_entity.id
_entity.type
_entity.pdbx_description
1 polymer ?
#
loop_
_entity_poly.entity_id
_entity_poly.type
_entity_poly.pdbx_seq_one_letter_code
_entity_poly.pdbx_strand_id
1 'polypeptide(L)'
;MNMLTFKKARADMMGYILFLGLYIVVLAFSSVFILSTCYYTVERAANIPEDVEDELVLIPRFYNSENCFAYKDDIGRVHTRVIDMEKFKQENIDKCFPESNVKYDFSLSLEVPELALNVDPVNTSYWEDDLLVKKIVEDVFVLYDDARYDAKLKVSIKNGQ
;
A
#
# COMPACT_ATOMS: atom_id res chain seq x y z
N MET A 1 -49.89 26.44 52.01
CA MET A 1 -48.96 26.43 50.86
C MET A 1 -48.35 25.04 50.77
N ASN A 2 -48.48 24.38 49.63
CA ASN A 2 -48.82 22.96 49.54
C ASN A 2 -47.64 21.99 49.69
N MET A 3 -47.82 20.96 50.53
CA MET A 3 -46.91 19.81 50.71
C MET A 3 -46.74 18.94 49.43
N LEU A 4 -47.67 19.08 48.48
CA LEU A 4 -47.71 18.33 47.21
C LEU A 4 -46.70 18.84 46.18
N THR A 5 -46.36 20.14 46.18
CA THR A 5 -45.34 20.69 45.26
C THR A 5 -43.93 20.26 45.65
N PHE A 6 -43.68 20.05 46.94
CA PHE A 6 -42.39 19.58 47.47
C PHE A 6 -42.08 18.12 47.12
N LYS A 7 -43.12 17.25 47.07
CA LYS A 7 -42.97 15.85 46.64
C LYS A 7 -42.66 15.73 45.15
N LYS A 8 -43.28 16.57 44.31
CA LYS A 8 -43.02 16.61 42.86
C LYS A 8 -41.59 17.10 42.55
N ALA A 9 -41.15 18.17 43.21
CA ALA A 9 -39.79 18.68 43.08
C ALA A 9 -38.71 17.66 43.51
N ARG A 10 -38.98 16.85 44.56
CA ARG A 10 -38.09 15.76 44.96
C ARG A 10 -38.03 14.61 43.95
N ALA A 11 -39.16 14.25 43.34
CA ALA A 11 -39.20 13.19 42.32
C ALA A 11 -38.45 13.60 41.04
N ASP A 12 -38.62 14.84 40.60
CA ASP A 12 -37.91 15.39 39.43
C ASP A 12 -36.40 15.51 39.69
N MET A 13 -36.01 15.92 40.90
CA MET A 13 -34.60 15.97 41.32
C MET A 13 -33.98 14.58 41.43
N MET A 14 -34.72 13.60 41.94
CA MET A 14 -34.26 12.21 42.05
C MET A 14 -34.13 11.57 40.66
N GLY A 15 -35.04 11.88 39.73
CA GLY A 15 -34.94 11.48 38.33
C GLY A 15 -33.72 12.09 37.63
N TYR A 16 -33.44 13.38 37.87
CA TYR A 16 -32.25 14.04 37.32
C TYR A 16 -30.94 13.42 37.84
N ILE A 17 -30.86 13.10 39.14
CA ILE A 17 -29.68 12.46 39.74
C ILE A 17 -29.48 11.04 39.18
N LEU A 18 -30.56 10.26 39.02
CA LEU A 18 -30.48 8.93 38.41
C LEU A 18 -30.06 8.98 36.94
N PHE A 19 -30.59 9.94 36.18
CA PHE A 19 -30.20 10.17 34.78
C PHE A 19 -28.72 10.54 34.66
N LEU A 20 -28.23 11.47 35.50
CA LEU A 20 -26.83 11.87 35.52
C LEU A 20 -25.91 10.69 35.86
N GLY A 21 -26.29 9.87 36.83
CA GLY A 21 -25.55 8.67 37.20
C GLY A 21 -25.47 7.67 36.04
N LEU A 22 -26.60 7.38 35.38
CA LEU A 22 -26.63 6.49 34.24
C LEU A 22 -25.81 7.02 33.05
N TYR A 23 -25.87 8.33 32.79
CA TYR A 23 -25.11 8.98 31.73
C TYR A 23 -23.58 8.83 31.93
N ILE A 24 -23.09 9.03 33.16
CA ILE A 24 -21.67 8.86 33.48
C ILE A 24 -21.23 7.40 33.28
N VAL A 25 -22.07 6.43 33.68
CA VAL A 25 -21.77 5.01 33.50
C VAL A 25 -21.69 4.64 32.02
N VAL A 26 -22.62 5.13 31.19
CA VAL A 26 -22.61 4.90 29.74
C VAL A 26 -21.36 5.51 29.10
N LEU A 27 -20.99 6.74 29.48
CA LEU A 27 -19.77 7.37 28.98
C LEU A 27 -18.52 6.57 29.36
N ALA A 28 -18.40 6.14 30.62
CA ALA A 28 -17.27 5.33 31.06
C ALA A 28 -17.19 4.00 30.30
N PHE A 29 -18.30 3.28 30.15
CA PHE A 29 -18.34 2.05 29.36
C PHE A 29 -17.98 2.28 27.88
N SER A 30 -18.49 3.36 27.27
CA SER A 30 -18.16 3.69 25.88
C SER A 30 -16.67 3.99 25.69
N SER A 31 -16.04 4.71 26.62
CA SER A 31 -14.61 5.00 26.56
C SER A 31 -13.76 3.74 26.70
N VAL A 32 -14.11 2.82 27.61
CA VAL A 32 -13.41 1.53 27.77
C VAL A 32 -13.61 0.65 26.55
N PHE A 33 -14.81 0.63 25.97
CA PHE A 33 -15.11 -0.13 24.76
C PHE A 33 -14.33 0.38 23.55
N ILE A 34 -14.27 1.71 23.35
CA ILE A 34 -13.47 2.34 22.29
C ILE A 34 -12.00 2.05 22.51
N LEU A 35 -11.47 2.25 23.72
CA LEU A 35 -10.06 1.99 23.99
C LEU A 35 -9.72 0.51 23.80
N SER A 36 -10.57 -0.41 24.23
CA SER A 36 -10.35 -1.84 24.01
C SER A 36 -10.38 -2.19 22.53
N THR A 37 -11.45 -1.85 21.81
CA THR A 37 -11.60 -2.21 20.40
C THR A 37 -10.60 -1.49 19.50
N CYS A 38 -10.38 -0.19 19.69
CA CYS A 38 -9.44 0.60 18.90
C CYS A 38 -7.99 0.20 19.18
N TYR A 39 -7.59 -0.05 20.43
CA TYR A 39 -6.21 -0.48 20.73
C TYR A 39 -5.88 -1.83 20.07
N TYR A 40 -6.79 -2.81 20.15
CA TYR A 40 -6.62 -4.10 19.46
C TYR A 40 -6.60 -3.96 17.93
N THR A 41 -7.31 -2.97 17.35
CA THR A 41 -7.26 -2.74 15.91
C THR A 41 -6.04 -1.96 15.45
N VAL A 42 -5.51 -1.02 16.25
CA VAL A 42 -4.34 -0.22 15.84
C VAL A 42 -3.09 -1.08 15.85
N GLU A 43 -2.92 -1.96 16.84
CA GLU A 43 -1.78 -2.88 16.85
C GLU A 43 -1.85 -3.90 15.71
N ARG A 44 -3.05 -4.27 15.20
CA ARG A 44 -3.19 -5.13 14.01
C ARG A 44 -3.24 -4.37 12.67
N ALA A 45 -3.62 -3.10 12.66
CA ALA A 45 -3.69 -2.27 11.45
C ALA A 45 -2.40 -1.49 11.19
N ALA A 46 -1.58 -1.27 12.22
CA ALA A 46 -0.24 -0.68 12.13
C ALA A 46 0.87 -1.73 12.05
N ASN A 47 0.59 -3.01 12.37
CA ASN A 47 1.47 -4.11 11.99
C ASN A 47 1.24 -4.45 10.51
N ILE A 48 1.73 -3.56 9.64
CA ILE A 48 2.11 -3.95 8.28
C ILE A 48 3.22 -5.01 8.49
N PRO A 49 3.13 -6.20 7.87
CA PRO A 49 4.18 -7.21 8.04
C PRO A 49 5.54 -6.58 7.71
N GLU A 50 6.58 -6.82 8.52
CA GLU A 50 7.94 -6.27 8.28
C GLU A 50 8.42 -6.56 6.85
N ASP A 51 7.96 -7.65 6.25
CA ASP A 51 8.26 -8.07 4.87
C ASP A 51 7.51 -7.26 3.77
N VAL A 52 6.43 -6.53 4.09
CA VAL A 52 5.60 -5.80 3.10
C VAL A 52 6.05 -4.35 2.93
N GLU A 53 6.66 -3.74 3.95
CA GLU A 53 7.19 -2.37 3.83
C GLU A 53 8.35 -2.30 2.84
N ASP A 54 9.24 -3.28 2.84
CA ASP A 54 10.32 -3.37 1.86
C ASP A 54 9.77 -3.58 0.44
N GLU A 55 8.80 -4.47 0.26
CA GLU A 55 8.18 -4.75 -1.06
C GLU A 55 7.59 -3.48 -1.71
N LEU A 56 6.79 -2.72 -0.95
CA LEU A 56 6.15 -1.49 -1.43
C LEU A 56 7.15 -0.37 -1.73
N VAL A 57 8.30 -0.36 -1.07
CA VAL A 57 9.39 0.61 -1.31
C VAL A 57 10.25 0.19 -2.50
N LEU A 58 10.38 -1.11 -2.76
CA LEU A 58 11.23 -1.66 -3.82
C LEU A 58 10.57 -1.58 -5.20
N ILE A 59 9.26 -1.80 -5.31
CA ILE A 59 8.56 -1.76 -6.60
C ILE A 59 8.73 -0.40 -7.32
N PRO A 60 8.56 0.76 -6.65
CA PRO A 60 8.78 2.06 -7.28
C PRO A 60 10.19 2.25 -7.84
N ARG A 61 11.19 1.51 -7.34
CA ARG A 61 12.57 1.61 -7.83
C ARG A 61 12.68 1.23 -9.30
N PHE A 62 11.88 0.27 -9.77
CA PHE A 62 11.91 -0.17 -11.17
C PHE A 62 11.62 0.96 -12.16
N TYR A 63 10.70 1.86 -11.82
CA TYR A 63 10.23 2.95 -12.70
C TYR A 63 10.62 4.36 -12.23
N ASN A 64 11.39 4.51 -11.15
CA ASN A 64 11.88 5.80 -10.66
C ASN A 64 13.41 5.92 -10.63
N SER A 65 14.16 4.82 -10.76
CA SER A 65 15.62 4.83 -10.72
C SER A 65 16.23 4.84 -12.12
N GLU A 66 17.22 5.71 -12.36
CA GLU A 66 17.96 5.76 -13.64
C GLU A 66 18.72 4.47 -13.97
N ASN A 67 19.13 3.76 -12.93
CA ASN A 67 19.87 2.50 -13.02
C ASN A 67 18.95 1.30 -13.31
N CYS A 68 17.64 1.53 -13.36
CA CYS A 68 16.61 0.54 -13.67
C CYS A 68 15.93 0.92 -15.00
N PHE A 69 14.60 0.87 -15.07
CA PHE A 69 13.87 1.09 -16.31
C PHE A 69 13.41 2.54 -16.51
N ALA A 70 13.71 3.46 -15.59
CA ALA A 70 13.26 4.83 -15.71
C ALA A 70 13.93 5.55 -16.91
N TYR A 71 13.13 6.34 -17.62
CA TYR A 71 13.59 7.20 -18.70
C TYR A 71 14.45 8.34 -18.15
N LYS A 72 15.56 8.60 -18.86
CA LYS A 72 16.49 9.69 -18.56
C LYS A 72 16.62 10.55 -19.80
N ASP A 73 16.34 11.84 -19.67
CA ASP A 73 16.47 12.79 -20.78
C ASP A 73 17.94 13.11 -21.10
N ASP A 74 18.16 13.82 -22.22
CA ASP A 74 19.49 14.23 -22.69
C ASP A 74 20.22 15.18 -21.72
N ILE A 75 19.47 15.85 -20.84
CA ILE A 75 19.99 16.80 -19.83
C ILE A 75 20.30 16.05 -18.52
N GLY A 76 20.04 14.75 -18.47
CA GLY A 76 20.31 13.86 -17.35
C GLY A 76 19.22 13.79 -16.28
N ARG A 77 18.01 14.28 -16.56
CA ARG A 77 16.86 14.23 -15.64
C ARG A 77 16.13 12.89 -15.77
N VAL A 78 15.79 12.31 -14.63
CA VAL A 78 15.04 11.06 -14.56
C VAL A 78 13.55 11.37 -14.47
N HIS A 79 12.77 10.80 -15.37
CA HIS A 79 11.33 10.95 -15.38
C HIS A 79 10.69 9.79 -14.61
N THR A 80 10.12 10.11 -13.44
CA THR A 80 9.44 9.12 -12.60
C THR A 80 8.19 8.58 -13.29
N ARG A 81 7.93 7.27 -13.10
CA ARG A 81 6.83 6.54 -13.73
C ARG A 81 6.84 6.54 -15.26
N VAL A 82 7.94 6.95 -15.88
CA VAL A 82 8.14 6.83 -17.33
C VAL A 82 9.21 5.77 -17.54
N ILE A 83 8.80 4.64 -18.09
CA ILE A 83 9.68 3.53 -18.43
C ILE A 83 10.20 3.74 -19.85
N ASP A 84 11.51 3.62 -19.99
CA ASP A 84 12.17 3.56 -21.28
C ASP A 84 12.10 2.11 -21.79
N MET A 85 11.39 1.90 -22.90
CA MET A 85 11.20 0.56 -23.46
C MET A 85 12.53 -0.09 -23.84
N GLU A 86 13.53 0.70 -24.27
CA GLU A 86 14.83 0.16 -24.65
C GLU A 86 15.61 -0.39 -23.45
N LYS A 87 15.30 0.11 -22.25
CA LYS A 87 15.89 -0.34 -20.99
C LYS A 87 15.16 -1.55 -20.40
N PHE A 88 13.93 -1.84 -20.80
CA PHE A 88 13.15 -2.95 -20.24
C PHE A 88 13.63 -4.30 -20.77
N LYS A 89 14.80 -4.74 -20.28
CA LYS A 89 15.52 -5.94 -20.70
C LYS A 89 16.12 -6.64 -19.49
N GLN A 90 16.33 -7.95 -19.63
CA GLN A 90 16.92 -8.80 -18.59
C GLN A 90 18.25 -8.23 -18.07
N GLU A 91 19.16 -7.79 -18.93
CA GLU A 91 20.46 -7.25 -18.52
C GLU A 91 20.39 -6.04 -17.56
N ASN A 92 19.27 -5.31 -17.56
CA ASN A 92 19.09 -4.13 -16.71
C ASN A 92 18.38 -4.46 -15.39
N ILE A 93 17.58 -5.54 -15.32
CA ILE A 93 16.99 -5.96 -14.04
C ILE A 93 18.09 -6.46 -13.10
N ASP A 94 19.06 -7.19 -13.61
CA ASP A 94 20.17 -7.74 -12.82
C ASP A 94 21.06 -6.62 -12.23
N LYS A 95 21.17 -5.48 -12.94
CA LYS A 95 21.84 -4.28 -12.45
C LYS A 95 21.00 -3.50 -11.43
N CYS A 96 19.69 -3.43 -11.67
CA CYS A 96 18.75 -2.76 -10.77
C CYS A 96 18.64 -3.50 -9.43
N PHE A 97 18.72 -4.82 -9.49
CA PHE A 97 18.49 -5.78 -8.41
C PHE A 97 19.59 -6.86 -8.40
N PRO A 98 20.80 -6.53 -7.91
CA PRO A 98 21.89 -7.50 -7.83
C PRO A 98 21.58 -8.59 -6.78
N GLU A 99 22.15 -9.78 -6.98
CA GLU A 99 21.89 -11.05 -6.28
C GLU A 99 22.09 -11.06 -4.74
N SER A 100 22.40 -9.94 -4.09
CA SER A 100 22.94 -9.93 -2.72
C SER A 100 22.14 -9.18 -1.65
N ASN A 101 20.97 -8.59 -1.94
CA ASN A 101 20.38 -7.63 -0.98
C ASN A 101 18.92 -7.81 -0.61
N VAL A 102 18.18 -8.77 -1.17
CA VAL A 102 16.72 -8.77 -0.98
C VAL A 102 16.15 -10.18 -0.92
N LYS A 103 15.28 -10.44 0.06
CA LYS A 103 14.54 -11.71 0.24
C LYS A 103 13.42 -11.90 -0.80
N TYR A 104 13.43 -11.19 -1.91
CA TYR A 104 12.34 -11.22 -2.89
C TYR A 104 12.87 -11.39 -4.30
N ASP A 105 12.14 -12.21 -5.05
CA ASP A 105 12.29 -12.31 -6.48
C ASP A 105 11.13 -11.59 -7.18
N PHE A 106 11.47 -10.96 -8.30
CA PHE A 106 10.55 -10.15 -9.09
C PHE A 106 10.50 -10.66 -10.52
N SER A 107 9.29 -10.69 -11.08
CA SER A 107 9.05 -10.83 -12.51
C SER A 107 8.18 -9.68 -12.98
N LEU A 108 8.70 -8.89 -13.90
CA LEU A 108 8.03 -7.69 -14.41
C LEU A 108 7.63 -7.91 -15.86
N SER A 109 6.37 -7.65 -16.18
CA SER A 109 5.90 -7.60 -17.57
C SER A 109 5.21 -6.28 -17.84
N LEU A 110 5.29 -5.81 -19.08
CA LEU A 110 4.66 -4.58 -19.54
C LEU A 110 3.54 -4.90 -20.52
N GLU A 111 2.39 -4.28 -20.30
CA GLU A 111 1.27 -4.28 -21.22
C GLU A 111 1.05 -2.83 -21.69
N VAL A 112 1.07 -2.61 -23.00
CA VAL A 112 0.77 -1.31 -23.64
C VAL A 112 -0.51 -1.49 -24.48
N PRO A 113 -1.70 -1.19 -23.91
CA PRO A 113 -2.98 -1.51 -24.55
C PRO A 113 -3.15 -0.84 -25.92
N GLU A 114 -2.71 0.41 -26.06
CA GLU A 114 -2.84 1.19 -27.30
C GLU A 114 -2.09 0.58 -28.48
N LEU A 115 -0.99 -0.12 -28.21
CA LEU A 115 -0.16 -0.78 -29.22
C LEU A 115 -0.47 -2.29 -29.34
N ALA A 116 -1.41 -2.81 -28.53
CA ALA A 116 -1.63 -4.24 -28.33
C ALA A 116 -0.32 -5.02 -28.04
N LEU A 117 0.65 -4.34 -27.43
CA LEU A 117 1.99 -4.85 -27.19
C LEU A 117 2.08 -5.42 -25.77
N ASN A 118 2.49 -6.68 -25.68
CA ASN A 118 2.84 -7.32 -24.41
C ASN A 118 4.31 -7.67 -24.49
N VAL A 119 5.10 -7.07 -23.60
CA VAL A 119 6.54 -7.33 -23.52
C VAL A 119 6.77 -8.55 -22.66
N ASP A 120 7.67 -9.43 -23.12
CA ASP A 120 8.07 -10.61 -22.37
C ASP A 120 8.56 -10.23 -20.96
N PRO A 121 8.28 -11.07 -19.96
CA PRO A 121 8.67 -10.77 -18.59
C PRO A 121 10.19 -10.75 -18.42
N VAL A 122 10.68 -9.77 -17.66
CA VAL A 122 12.05 -9.69 -17.16
C VAL A 122 12.07 -10.11 -15.70
N ASN A 123 13.00 -10.97 -15.32
CA ASN A 123 12.95 -11.70 -14.07
C ASN A 123 14.23 -11.50 -13.26
N THR A 124 14.19 -11.54 -11.93
CA THR A 124 15.43 -11.60 -11.13
C THR A 124 16.08 -12.98 -11.23
N SER A 125 17.37 -13.10 -10.91
CA SER A 125 18.18 -14.31 -11.10
C SER A 125 17.57 -15.60 -10.55
N TYR A 126 16.80 -15.55 -9.45
CA TYR A 126 16.24 -16.73 -8.78
C TYR A 126 14.75 -16.98 -9.11
N TRP A 127 14.25 -16.40 -10.20
CA TRP A 127 12.88 -16.62 -10.65
C TRP A 127 12.64 -18.01 -11.23
N GLU A 128 12.15 -18.92 -10.38
CA GLU A 128 11.48 -20.17 -10.76
C GLU A 128 9.95 -20.02 -10.83
N ASP A 129 9.33 -20.73 -11.78
CA ASP A 129 7.87 -20.80 -11.97
C ASP A 129 7.19 -21.52 -10.79
N ASP A 130 6.78 -20.75 -9.79
CA ASP A 130 6.06 -21.25 -8.60
C ASP A 130 4.58 -20.81 -8.59
N LEU A 131 3.76 -21.52 -7.82
CA LEU A 131 2.32 -21.33 -7.70
C LEU A 131 1.92 -20.21 -6.73
N LEU A 132 2.81 -19.83 -5.80
CA LEU A 132 2.53 -18.81 -4.77
C LEU A 132 3.19 -17.46 -5.14
N VAL A 133 2.57 -16.77 -6.08
CA VAL A 133 3.04 -15.48 -6.58
C VAL A 133 2.03 -14.39 -6.27
N LYS A 134 2.48 -13.33 -5.59
CA LYS A 134 1.70 -12.10 -5.43
C LYS A 134 1.82 -11.27 -6.70
N LYS A 135 0.71 -10.71 -7.19
CA LYS A 135 0.69 -9.89 -8.41
C LYS A 135 0.20 -8.49 -8.07
N ILE A 136 0.97 -7.49 -8.51
CA ILE A 136 0.67 -6.07 -8.40
C ILE A 136 0.65 -5.50 -9.82
N VAL A 137 -0.26 -4.58 -10.07
CA VAL A 137 -0.37 -3.89 -11.35
C VAL A 137 -0.27 -2.40 -11.07
N GLU A 138 0.73 -1.76 -11.65
CA GLU A 138 0.98 -0.33 -11.54
C GLU A 138 0.73 0.35 -12.88
N ASP A 139 0.01 1.48 -12.85
CA ASP A 139 -0.16 2.32 -14.02
C ASP A 139 1.08 3.19 -14.21
N VAL A 140 1.71 3.05 -15.38
CA VAL A 140 2.96 3.70 -15.75
C VAL A 140 2.85 4.24 -17.17
N PHE A 141 3.83 5.04 -17.56
CA PHE A 141 3.99 5.45 -18.95
C PHE A 141 5.17 4.73 -19.56
N VAL A 142 5.08 4.41 -20.84
CA VAL A 142 6.21 3.87 -21.59
C VAL A 142 6.57 4.83 -22.72
N LEU A 143 7.87 5.10 -22.85
CA LEU A 143 8.43 5.79 -23.99
C LEU A 143 8.84 4.74 -25.04
N TYR A 144 8.23 4.81 -26.22
CA TYR A 144 8.50 3.92 -27.34
C TYR A 144 8.41 4.72 -28.64
N ASP A 145 9.45 4.66 -29.47
CA ASP A 145 9.54 5.41 -30.74
C ASP A 145 9.25 6.93 -30.56
N ASP A 146 9.91 7.54 -29.56
CA ASP A 146 9.75 8.95 -29.15
C ASP A 146 8.33 9.38 -28.72
N ALA A 147 7.40 8.44 -28.62
CA ALA A 147 6.03 8.66 -28.17
C ALA A 147 5.79 8.06 -26.79
N ARG A 148 4.90 8.69 -26.02
CA ARG A 148 4.53 8.28 -24.68
C ARG A 148 3.16 7.60 -24.70
N TYR A 149 3.09 6.39 -24.17
CA TYR A 149 1.88 5.58 -24.11
C TYR A 149 1.53 5.23 -22.67
N ASP A 150 0.23 5.10 -22.40
CA ASP A 150 -0.25 4.53 -21.14
C ASP A 150 0.03 3.02 -21.14
N ALA A 151 0.55 2.53 -20.01
CA ALA A 151 0.95 1.15 -19.86
C ALA A 151 0.66 0.63 -18.46
N LYS A 152 0.63 -0.70 -18.34
CA LYS A 152 0.48 -1.41 -17.08
C LYS A 152 1.72 -2.24 -16.81
N LEU A 153 2.43 -1.90 -15.75
CA LEU A 153 3.52 -2.70 -15.23
C LEU A 153 2.96 -3.75 -14.28
N LYS A 154 3.00 -5.01 -14.71
CA LYS A 154 2.60 -6.15 -13.87
C LYS A 154 3.84 -6.66 -13.16
N VAL A 155 3.85 -6.51 -11.85
CA VAL A 155 4.93 -6.98 -10.97
C VAL A 155 4.46 -8.22 -10.25
N SER A 156 5.13 -9.33 -10.51
CA SER A 156 4.94 -10.60 -9.84
C SER A 156 6.05 -10.77 -8.81
N ILE A 157 5.69 -11.10 -7.58
CA ILE A 157 6.58 -11.06 -6.42
C ILE A 157 6.43 -12.37 -5.66
N LYS A 158 7.57 -12.91 -5.24
CA LYS A 158 7.63 -14.06 -4.34
C LYS A 158 8.79 -13.89 -3.37
N ASN A 159 8.75 -14.64 -2.28
CA ASN A 159 9.90 -14.74 -1.39
C ASN A 159 11.03 -15.46 -2.12
N GLY A 160 12.18 -14.81 -2.22
CA GLY A 160 13.44 -15.41 -2.64
C GLY A 160 13.98 -16.37 -1.58
N GLN A 161 14.87 -17.26 -2.00
CA GLN A 161 15.52 -18.26 -1.13
C GLN A 161 16.61 -17.67 -0.24
#